data_AF-A0A352SDI7-F1
#
_entry.id   AF-A0A352SDI7-F1
#
_cell.length_a   1.000
_cell.length_b   1.000
_cell.length_c   1.000
_cell.angle_alpha   90.00
_cell.angle_beta   90.00
_cell.angle_gamma   90.00
#
_symmetry.space_group_name_H-M   'P 1'
#
loop_
_entity.id
_entity.type
_entity.pdbx_description
1 polymer ?
#
loop_
_entity_poly.entity_id
_entity_poly.type
_entity_poly.pdbx_seq_one_letter_code
_entity_poly.pdbx_strand_id
1 'polypeptide(L)' 'DNPATAAVEEFVKAGYDLDAAAILLCESDGTPEEVAEEIARMSEVLRASGATRITVSQSEAERLRFWSGRKNAFPA' A
#
# COMPACT_ATOMS: atom_id res chain seq x y z
N ASP A 1 -8.42 2.71 -16.86
CA ASP A 1 -9.69 2.52 -16.15
C ASP A 1 -9.48 2.55 -14.65
N ASN A 2 -9.95 3.62 -14.00
CA ASN A 2 -9.83 3.95 -12.57
C ASN A 2 -11.04 3.58 -11.67
N PRO A 3 -12.09 2.83 -12.09
CA PRO A 3 -13.27 2.68 -11.23
C PRO A 3 -13.03 1.80 -9.99
N ALA A 4 -12.13 0.82 -10.05
CA ALA A 4 -11.85 -0.07 -8.91
C ALA A 4 -11.13 0.67 -7.77
N THR A 5 -10.06 1.41 -8.07
CA THR A 5 -9.30 2.19 -7.08
C THR A 5 -10.15 3.29 -6.44
N ALA A 6 -10.96 3.99 -7.24
CA ALA A 6 -11.88 5.02 -6.74
C ALA A 6 -12.97 4.44 -5.82
N ALA A 7 -13.62 3.33 -6.20
CA ALA A 7 -14.64 2.69 -5.37
C ALA A 7 -14.08 2.19 -4.03
N VAL A 8 -12.83 1.74 -4.04
CA VAL A 8 -12.14 1.23 -2.86
C VAL A 8 -11.75 2.35 -1.92
N GLU A 9 -11.22 3.46 -2.44
CA GLU A 9 -10.90 4.62 -1.60
C GLU A 9 -12.17 5.24 -1.02
N GLU A 10 -13.27 5.31 -1.78
CA GLU A 10 -14.55 5.81 -1.28
C GLU A 10 -15.07 4.98 -0.09
N PHE A 11 -14.82 3.67 -0.10
CA PHE A 11 -15.22 2.74 0.96
C PHE A 11 -14.23 2.67 2.13
N VAL A 12 -12.92 2.65 1.85
CA VAL A 12 -11.86 2.34 2.82
C VAL A 12 -11.23 3.61 3.40
N LYS A 13 -11.22 4.71 2.64
CA LYS A 13 -10.55 5.97 2.98
C LYS A 13 -9.11 5.73 3.44
N ALA A 14 -8.36 4.94 2.66
CA ALA A 14 -6.97 4.59 2.97
C ALA A 14 -5.99 5.70 2.57
N GLY A 15 -6.44 6.74 1.87
CA GLY A 15 -5.59 7.78 1.30
C GLY A 15 -4.83 7.29 0.08
N TYR A 16 -5.44 6.41 -0.71
CA TYR A 16 -4.86 5.97 -1.98
C TYR A 16 -4.71 7.13 -2.94
N ASP A 17 -3.61 7.08 -3.70
CA ASP A 17 -3.41 8.00 -4.82
C ASP A 17 -4.32 7.55 -5.96
N LEU A 18 -5.44 8.26 -6.14
CA LEU A 18 -6.42 7.96 -7.16
C LEU A 18 -5.93 8.30 -8.57
N ASP A 19 -4.87 9.10 -8.71
CA ASP A 19 -4.26 9.40 -9.99
C ASP A 19 -3.20 8.36 -10.40
N ALA A 20 -2.84 7.45 -9.47
CA ALA A 20 -1.91 6.38 -9.76
C ALA A 20 -2.54 5.31 -10.67
N ALA A 21 -1.83 4.94 -11.74
CA ALA A 21 -2.27 3.90 -12.67
C ALA A 21 -2.32 2.50 -12.04
N ALA A 22 -1.60 2.28 -10.93
CA ALA A 22 -1.60 1.04 -10.17
C ALA A 22 -1.21 1.32 -8.70
N ILE A 23 -1.68 0.45 -7.80
CA ILE A 23 -1.29 0.43 -6.39
C ILE A 23 -0.64 -0.91 -6.09
N LEU A 24 0.55 -0.88 -5.49
CA LEU A 24 1.25 -2.06 -5.00
C LEU A 24 1.24 -2.05 -3.48
N LEU A 25 0.73 -3.13 -2.87
CA LEU A 25 0.83 -3.38 -1.44
C LEU A 25 1.96 -4.39 -1.19
N CYS A 26 2.90 -4.03 -0.31
CA CYS A 26 3.99 -4.87 0.14
C CYS A 26 3.93 -5.02 1.65
N GLU A 27 4.29 -6.18 2.17
CA GLU A 27 4.39 -6.47 3.60
C GLU A 27 5.69 -7.23 3.87
N SER A 28 6.30 -6.90 5.00
CA SER A 28 7.45 -7.59 5.58
C SER A 28 7.04 -8.01 6.99
N ASP A 29 7.45 -9.20 7.39
CA ASP A 29 7.17 -9.81 8.69
C ASP A 29 8.48 -10.39 9.24
N GLY A 30 8.70 -10.25 10.55
CA GLY A 30 9.97 -10.56 11.18
C GLY A 30 10.20 -9.74 12.44
N THR A 31 11.46 -9.68 12.89
CA THR A 31 11.83 -8.79 13.98
C THR A 31 11.69 -7.33 13.57
N PRO A 32 11.52 -6.39 14.52
CA PRO A 32 11.47 -4.96 14.20
C PRO A 32 12.67 -4.48 13.37
N GLU A 33 13.86 -5.03 13.62
CA GLU A 33 15.09 -4.71 12.89
C GLU A 33 15.06 -5.22 11.44
N GLU A 34 14.63 -6.47 11.23
CA GLU A 34 14.47 -7.06 9.89
C GLU A 34 13.45 -6.27 9.07
N VAL A 35 12.28 -5.99 9.68
CA VAL A 35 11.21 -5.22 9.04
C VAL A 35 11.68 -3.83 8.66
N ALA A 36 12.41 -3.14 9.54
CA ALA A 36 12.94 -1.81 9.25
C ALA A 36 13.95 -1.82 8.09
N GLU A 37 14.87 -2.79 8.07
CA GLU A 37 15.84 -2.95 6.98
C GLU A 37 15.15 -3.26 5.65
N GLU A 38 14.18 -4.18 5.66
CA GLU A 38 13.45 -4.56 4.46
C GLU A 38 12.57 -3.43 3.91
N ILE A 39 11.87 -2.68 4.78
CA ILE A 39 11.11 -1.50 4.37
C ILE A 39 12.02 -0.45 3.72
N ALA A 40 13.22 -0.23 4.27
CA ALA A 40 14.19 0.70 3.69
C ALA A 40 14.62 0.24 2.29
N ARG A 41 15.05 -1.02 2.15
CA ARG A 41 15.48 -1.60 0.86
C ARG A 41 14.36 -1.59 -0.18
N MET A 42 13.15 -2.00 0.20
CA MET A 42 11.98 -1.95 -0.68
C MET A 42 11.67 -0.53 -1.14
N SER A 43 11.74 0.44 -0.23
CA SER A 43 11.48 1.84 -0.56
C SER A 43 12.47 2.40 -1.59
N GLU A 44 13.76 2.05 -1.48
CA GLU A 44 14.78 2.44 -2.46
C GLU A 44 14.49 1.84 -3.84
N VAL A 45 14.22 0.53 -3.91
CA VAL A 45 13.90 -0.17 -5.16
C VAL A 45 12.66 0.42 -5.83
N LEU A 46 11.60 0.67 -5.06
CA LEU A 46 10.35 1.22 -5.59
C LEU A 46 10.53 2.65 -6.11
N ARG A 47 11.29 3.50 -5.40
CA ARG A 47 11.63 4.84 -5.89
C ARG A 47 12.42 4.77 -7.19
N ALA A 48 13.44 3.92 -7.25
CA ALA A 48 14.24 3.72 -8.46
C ALA A 48 13.39 3.18 -9.63
N SER A 49 12.31 2.46 -9.34
CA SER A 49 11.37 1.91 -10.31
C SER A 49 10.26 2.89 -10.73
N GLY A 50 10.26 4.13 -10.23
CA GLY A 50 9.31 5.18 -10.62
C GLY A 50 8.07 5.30 -9.73
N ALA A 51 8.08 4.75 -8.51
CA ALA A 51 7.00 4.96 -7.55
C ALA A 51 6.85 6.47 -7.23
N THR A 52 5.68 7.02 -7.55
CA THR A 52 5.36 8.46 -7.33
C THR A 52 5.04 8.76 -5.87
N ARG A 53 4.54 7.77 -5.12
CA ARG A 53 4.22 7.87 -3.70
C ARG A 53 4.50 6.55 -2.98
N ILE A 54 5.04 6.65 -1.76
CA ILE A 54 5.28 5.52 -0.87
C ILE A 54 4.74 5.89 0.51
N THR A 55 4.02 4.98 1.15
CA THR A 55 3.50 5.15 2.51
C THR A 55 3.72 3.86 3.29
N VAL A 56 4.26 3.99 4.50
CA VAL A 56 4.51 2.87 5.42
C VAL A 56 3.51 2.99 6.57
N SER A 57 2.85 1.89 6.92
CA SER A 57 1.92 1.87 8.05
C SER A 57 2.67 1.99 9.37
N GLN A 58 2.21 2.85 10.26
CA GLN A 58 2.82 3.10 11.57
C GLN A 58 2.08 2.36 12.70
N SER A 59 1.03 1.61 12.37
CA SER A 59 0.25 0.83 13.33
C SER A 59 -0.44 -0.35 12.65
N GLU A 60 -0.84 -1.34 13.45
CA GLU A 60 -1.64 -2.46 12.97
C GLU A 60 -2.99 -1.99 12.38
N ALA A 61 -3.61 -0.96 12.97
CA ALA A 61 -4.84 -0.37 12.45
C ALA A 61 -4.66 0.24 11.05
N GLU A 62 -3.55 0.92 10.79
CA GLU A 62 -3.21 1.44 9.46
C GLU A 62 -2.89 0.31 8.48
N ARG A 63 -2.14 -0.72 8.93
CA ARG A 63 -1.84 -1.91 8.12
C ARG A 63 -3.12 -2.59 7.64
N LEU A 64 -4.07 -2.82 8.55
CA LEU A 64 -5.39 -3.39 8.20
C LEU A 64 -6.20 -2.49 7.27
N ARG A 65 -6.13 -1.16 7.44
CA ARG A 65 -6.80 -0.21 6.54
C ARG A 65 -6.25 -0.33 5.12
N PHE A 66 -4.93 -0.32 4.93
CA PHE A 66 -4.31 -0.54 3.61
C PHE A 66 -4.68 -1.92 3.02
N TRP A 67 -4.72 -2.98 3.82
CA TRP A 67 -5.10 -4.30 3.31
C TRP A 67 -6.58 -4.46 2.99
N SER A 68 -7.46 -3.71 3.66
CA SER A 68 -8.91 -3.80 3.42
C SER A 68 -9.33 -3.38 2.02
N GLY A 69 -8.48 -2.62 1.31
CA GLY A 69 -8.68 -2.29 -0.10
C GLY A 69 -8.70 -3.54 -0.99
N ARG A 70 -7.83 -4.51 -0.74
CA ARG A 70 -7.72 -5.74 -1.55
C ARG A 70 -9.00 -6.60 -1.53
N LYS A 71 -9.74 -6.63 -0.41
CA LYS A 71 -11.00 -7.42 -0.32
C LYS A 71 -12.20 -6.75 -1.00
N ASN A 72 -12.17 -5.42 -1.16
CA ASN A 72 -13.29 -4.66 -1.74
C ASN A 72 -13.02 -4.22 -3.20
N ALA A 73 -11.75 -4.14 -3.60
CA ALA A 73 -11.32 -3.74 -4.95
C ALA A 73 -11.49 -4.83 -6.00
N PHE A 74 -11.32 -6.06 -5.56
CA PHE A 74 -11.33 -7.25 -6.40
C PHE A 74 -11.98 -8.38 -5.59
N PRO A 75 -13.31 -8.55 -5.67
CA PRO A 75 -13.92 -9.79 -5.24
C PRO A 75 -13.34 -10.91 -6.12
N ALA A 76 -12.82 -11.96 -5.48
CA ALA A 76 -12.45 -13.20 -6.16
C ALA A 76 -13.70 -13.89 -6.73
#